data_AF-A0AAW0ISW7-F1
#
_entry.id   AF-A0AAW0ISW7-F1
#
_cell.length_a   1.000
_cell.length_b   1.000
_cell.length_c   1.000
_cell.angle_alpha   90.00
_cell.angle_beta   90.00
_cell.angle_gamma   90.00
#
_symmetry.space_group_name_H-M   'P 1'
#
loop_
_entity.id
_entity.type
_entity.pdbx_description
1 polymer ?
#
loop_
_entity_poly.entity_id
_entity_poly.type
_entity_poly.pdbx_seq_one_letter_code
_entity_poly.pdbx_strand_id
1 'polypeptide(L)'
;MPLFHFCHRHTIQTEEDPEPRPHWQTSNIGAKATLANIKHRNHPGGRGNVGGAHHPGYFGKVGMKHYHLKRNQGFCPTVTLDKLWTLVSEQTQVNAAKNKTGVVPIIDFL
;
A
#
# COMPACT_ATOMS: atom_id res chain seq x y z
N MET A 1 -46.82 2.54 30.95
CA MET A 1 -48.16 2.77 30.33
C MET A 1 -48.94 3.68 31.24
N PRO A 2 -49.65 4.73 30.78
CA PRO A 2 -49.52 5.60 29.60
C PRO A 2 -49.21 7.06 30.09
N LEU A 3 -49.04 8.13 29.31
CA LEU A 3 -49.92 8.69 28.30
C LEU A 3 -49.14 9.78 27.55
N PHE A 4 -49.03 9.63 26.23
CA PHE A 4 -48.68 10.70 25.32
C PHE A 4 -49.83 11.73 25.30
N HIS A 5 -49.51 13.03 25.40
CA HIS A 5 -50.37 14.09 24.89
C HIS A 5 -49.54 15.07 24.07
N PHE A 6 -50.03 15.29 22.86
CA PHE A 6 -49.40 15.99 21.76
C PHE A 6 -50.01 17.39 21.64
N CYS A 7 -49.22 18.29 21.04
CA CYS A 7 -49.63 19.50 20.32
C CYS A 7 -49.82 20.81 21.11
N HIS A 8 -48.81 21.69 21.02
CA HIS A 8 -49.06 22.97 20.36
C HIS A 8 -48.00 23.30 19.33
N ARG A 9 -48.42 23.04 18.09
CA ARG A 9 -47.87 23.45 16.82
C ARG A 9 -47.71 24.97 16.77
N HIS A 10 -46.47 25.45 16.73
CA HIS A 10 -46.17 26.73 16.12
C HIS A 10 -45.71 26.47 14.68
N THR A 11 -46.54 26.88 13.73
CA THR A 11 -46.23 26.90 12.30
C THR A 11 -45.25 28.04 12.01
N ILE A 12 -44.02 27.66 11.67
CA ILE A 12 -43.25 28.04 10.47
C ILE A 12 -43.34 29.51 10.02
N GLN A 13 -42.25 30.25 10.22
CA GLN A 13 -41.58 30.91 9.10
C GLN A 13 -40.18 30.31 9.02
N THR A 14 -40.04 29.31 8.15
CA THR A 14 -38.74 28.85 7.67
C THR A 14 -38.17 29.99 6.86
N GLU A 15 -37.19 30.70 7.39
CA GLU A 15 -36.23 31.38 6.53
C GLU A 15 -35.57 30.26 5.73
N GLU A 16 -35.88 30.22 4.44
CA GLU A 16 -35.15 29.37 3.49
C GLU A 16 -33.71 29.88 3.51
N ASP A 17 -32.86 29.21 4.29
CA ASP A 17 -31.41 29.36 4.16
C ASP A 17 -31.07 29.15 2.69
N PRO A 18 -30.45 30.13 2.00
CA PRO A 18 -30.08 29.94 0.62
C PRO A 18 -29.11 28.76 0.54
N GLU A 19 -29.52 27.71 -0.19
CA GLU A 19 -28.74 26.52 -0.50
C GLU A 19 -27.24 26.87 -0.61
N PRO A 20 -26.35 26.22 0.17
CA PRO A 20 -24.93 26.54 0.12
C PRO A 20 -24.43 26.22 -1.29
N ARG A 21 -24.11 27.27 -2.06
CA ARG A 21 -23.60 27.11 -3.42
C ARG A 21 -22.41 26.14 -3.40
N PRO A 22 -22.38 25.14 -4.29
CA PRO A 22 -21.23 24.26 -4.41
C PRO A 22 -19.98 25.13 -4.60
N HIS A 23 -18.96 24.90 -3.77
CA HIS A 23 -17.73 25.70 -3.72
C HIS A 23 -16.97 25.85 -5.07
N TRP A 24 -17.41 25.17 -6.12
CA TRP A 24 -16.85 25.21 -7.46
C TRP A 24 -17.64 26.07 -8.47
N GLN A 25 -18.77 26.67 -8.09
CA GLN A 25 -19.48 27.62 -8.96
C GLN A 25 -19.04 29.06 -8.69
N THR A 26 -17.90 29.42 -9.28
CA THR A 26 -17.53 30.81 -9.50
C THR A 26 -18.24 31.34 -10.74
N SER A 27 -18.80 32.54 -10.62
CA SER A 27 -19.51 33.27 -11.66
C SER A 27 -18.72 33.34 -12.97
N ASN A 28 -19.34 32.89 -14.06
CA ASN A 28 -18.88 33.11 -15.42
C ASN A 28 -18.89 34.61 -15.75
N ILE A 29 -17.82 35.31 -15.37
CA ILE A 29 -17.46 36.63 -15.89
C ILE A 29 -16.18 36.43 -16.70
N GLY A 30 -16.36 36.22 -18.01
CA GLY A 30 -15.40 36.65 -19.02
C GLY A 30 -14.01 35.98 -19.08
N ALA A 31 -13.87 34.70 -18.72
CA ALA A 31 -12.62 33.99 -19.00
C ALA A 31 -12.64 33.44 -20.45
N LYS A 32 -12.28 34.29 -21.42
CA LYS A 32 -11.70 33.79 -22.68
C LYS A 32 -10.61 32.80 -22.29
N ALA A 33 -10.68 31.58 -22.78
CA ALA A 33 -9.68 30.54 -22.56
C ALA A 33 -8.33 31.01 -23.10
N THR A 34 -7.54 31.73 -22.30
CA THR A 34 -6.11 31.84 -22.52
C THR A 34 -5.50 30.59 -21.91
N LEU A 35 -5.44 29.51 -22.71
CA LEU A 35 -4.56 28.37 -22.48
C LEU A 35 -3.09 28.79 -22.67
N ALA A 36 -2.66 29.75 -21.84
CA ALA A 36 -1.31 30.26 -21.71
C ALA A 36 -1.19 30.64 -20.23
N ASN A 37 -0.26 30.14 -19.42
CA ASN A 37 1.14 29.89 -19.73
C ASN A 37 1.78 29.08 -18.57
N ILE A 38 1.69 27.74 -18.57
CA ILE A 38 2.53 26.93 -17.67
C ILE A 38 3.93 26.94 -18.29
N LYS A 39 4.80 27.81 -17.77
CA LYS A 39 6.20 27.89 -18.23
C LYS A 39 6.98 26.70 -17.68
N HIS A 40 7.77 26.06 -18.54
CA HIS A 40 8.76 25.09 -18.08
C HIS A 40 9.77 25.81 -17.19
N ARG A 41 9.74 25.48 -15.89
CA ARG A 41 10.70 25.97 -14.90
C ARG A 41 11.51 24.79 -14.44
N ASN A 42 12.80 25.01 -14.18
CA ASN A 42 13.73 23.92 -13.96
C ASN A 42 13.37 23.05 -12.74
N HIS A 43 12.88 23.63 -11.63
CA HIS A 43 12.63 22.90 -10.38
C HIS A 43 11.51 23.55 -9.54
N PRO A 44 10.25 23.55 -9.99
CA PRO A 44 9.16 24.26 -9.31
C PRO A 44 8.83 23.69 -7.92
N GLY A 45 9.03 22.39 -7.72
CA GLY A 45 8.90 21.72 -6.42
C GLY A 45 10.23 21.51 -5.69
N GLY A 46 11.31 22.14 -6.17
CA GLY A 46 12.68 21.94 -5.70
C GLY A 46 13.38 20.69 -6.26
N ARG A 47 14.54 20.34 -5.70
CA ARG A 47 15.44 19.28 -6.20
C ARG A 47 15.45 18.09 -5.25
N GLY A 48 15.41 16.87 -5.78
CA GLY A 48 15.48 15.66 -4.97
C GLY A 48 14.25 15.46 -4.08
N ASN A 49 14.43 14.92 -2.87
CA ASN A 49 13.34 14.49 -1.98
C ASN A 49 12.77 15.62 -1.09
N VAL A 50 12.74 16.84 -1.60
CA VAL A 50 12.14 18.00 -0.90
C VAL A 50 10.62 17.82 -0.76
N GLY A 51 10.08 18.18 0.41
CA GLY A 51 8.66 17.98 0.72
C GLY A 51 8.22 16.53 0.90
N GLY A 52 9.15 15.59 1.10
CA GLY A 52 8.90 14.13 1.08
C GLY A 52 8.05 13.54 2.21
N ALA A 53 7.37 14.35 3.04
CA ALA A 53 6.64 13.94 4.25
C ALA A 53 5.35 13.12 4.00
N HIS A 54 5.14 12.63 2.78
CA HIS A 54 3.92 11.90 2.38
C HIS A 54 4.11 10.38 2.34
N HIS A 55 5.35 9.88 2.44
CA HIS A 55 5.63 8.44 2.43
C HIS A 55 5.78 7.89 3.87
N PRO A 56 4.92 6.94 4.29
CA PRO A 56 5.01 6.36 5.62
C PRO A 56 6.32 5.54 5.77
N GLY A 57 6.95 5.64 6.95
CA GLY A 57 8.16 4.88 7.30
C GLY A 57 9.48 5.44 6.75
N TYR A 58 9.45 6.54 5.99
CA TYR A 58 10.67 7.14 5.43
C TYR A 58 11.47 7.97 6.45
N PHE A 59 10.77 8.72 7.31
CA PHE A 59 11.39 9.51 8.36
C PHE A 59 11.37 8.76 9.69
N GLY A 60 12.48 8.85 10.42
CA GLY A 60 12.63 8.27 11.74
C GLY A 60 13.86 7.37 11.84
N LYS A 61 14.27 7.06 13.08
CA LYS A 61 15.33 6.12 13.38
C LYS A 61 14.72 4.92 14.07
N VAL A 62 14.89 3.73 13.49
CA VAL A 62 14.33 2.48 14.00
C VAL A 62 15.44 1.44 14.18
N GLY A 63 15.40 0.71 15.30
CA GLY A 63 16.30 -0.41 15.57
C GLY A 63 17.72 -0.02 15.98
N MET A 64 18.55 -1.05 16.18
CA MET A 64 19.96 -0.92 16.56
C MET A 64 20.86 -0.90 15.31
N LYS A 65 21.93 -0.09 15.34
CA LYS A 65 22.90 -0.02 14.24
C LYS A 65 23.85 -1.22 14.32
N HIS A 66 23.85 -2.07 13.30
CA HIS A 66 24.80 -3.18 13.17
C HIS A 66 26.08 -2.69 12.47
N TYR A 67 27.15 -2.49 13.23
CA TYR A 67 28.47 -2.11 12.70
C TYR A 67 29.20 -3.33 12.12
N HIS A 68 30.01 -3.12 11.06
CA HIS A 68 30.78 -4.18 10.40
C HIS A 68 29.96 -5.41 10.03
N LEU A 69 28.77 -5.20 9.44
CA LEU A 69 27.86 -6.26 9.05
C LEU A 69 28.53 -7.27 8.09
N LYS A 70 28.76 -8.49 8.57
CA LYS A 70 29.22 -9.63 7.76
C LYS A 70 28.02 -10.40 7.22
N ARG A 71 27.64 -10.15 5.96
CA ARG A 71 26.46 -10.77 5.34
C ARG A 71 26.51 -12.30 5.29
N ASN A 72 27.70 -12.89 5.14
CA ASN A 72 27.87 -14.33 5.07
C ASN A 72 27.48 -15.05 6.37
N GLN A 73 27.59 -14.38 7.53
CA GLN A 73 27.24 -14.97 8.83
C GLN A 73 25.73 -15.06 9.06
N GLY A 74 24.95 -14.20 8.41
CA GLY A 74 23.48 -14.22 8.43
C GLY A 74 22.87 -14.97 7.25
N PHE A 75 23.67 -15.65 6.43
CA PHE A 75 23.18 -16.37 5.27
C PHE A 75 22.50 -17.67 5.73
N CYS A 76 21.18 -17.71 5.59
CA CYS A 76 20.34 -18.86 5.92
C CYS A 76 19.27 -19.01 4.82
N PRO A 77 19.58 -19.71 3.71
CA PRO A 77 18.60 -19.97 2.66
C PRO A 77 17.49 -20.86 3.22
N THR A 78 16.23 -20.50 2.93
CA THR A 78 15.06 -21.25 3.38
C THR A 78 14.45 -22.00 2.19
N VAL A 79 14.22 -23.30 2.36
CA VAL A 79 13.56 -24.17 1.37
C VAL A 79 12.22 -24.66 1.91
N THR A 80 11.20 -24.75 1.05
CA THR A 80 9.88 -25.27 1.38
C THR A 80 9.72 -26.73 0.97
N LEU A 81 8.82 -27.48 1.62
CA LEU A 81 8.60 -28.92 1.37
C LEU A 81 8.20 -29.23 -0.08
N ASP A 82 7.43 -28.34 -0.72
CA ASP A 82 6.98 -28.54 -2.11
C ASP A 82 8.15 -28.52 -3.11
N LYS A 83 9.21 -27.79 -2.77
CA LYS A 83 10.39 -27.60 -3.63
C LYS A 83 11.43 -28.71 -3.47
N LEU A 84 11.24 -29.63 -2.52
CA LEU A 84 12.21 -30.71 -2.27
C LEU A 84 12.46 -31.56 -3.51
N TRP A 85 11.41 -31.90 -4.24
CA TRP A 85 11.51 -32.72 -5.45
C TRP A 85 12.15 -31.99 -6.63
N THR A 86 12.26 -30.67 -6.60
CA THR A 86 12.96 -29.89 -7.63
C THR A 86 14.48 -29.96 -7.51
N LEU A 87 14.99 -30.36 -6.34
CA LEU A 87 16.43 -30.54 -6.09
C LEU A 87 16.93 -31.92 -6.51
N VAL A 88 16.01 -32.83 -6.82
CA VAL A 88 16.30 -34.21 -7.19
C VAL A 88 16.08 -34.37 -8.70
N SER A 89 16.97 -35.11 -9.38
CA SER A 89 16.77 -35.40 -10.80
C SER A 89 15.51 -36.24 -11.03
N GLU A 90 14.83 -36.04 -12.16
CA GLU A 90 13.61 -36.79 -12.49
C GLU A 90 13.84 -38.31 -12.47
N GLN A 91 15.02 -38.76 -12.91
CA GLN A 91 15.39 -40.18 -12.90
C GLN A 91 15.39 -40.75 -11.48
N THR A 92 15.98 -40.03 -10.52
CA THR A 92 16.00 -40.44 -9.11
C THR A 92 14.61 -40.42 -8.50
N GLN A 93 13.78 -39.44 -8.84
CA GLN A 93 12.39 -39.36 -8.37
C GLN A 93 11.56 -40.54 -8.88
N VAL A 94 11.65 -40.86 -10.17
CA VAL A 94 10.92 -41.98 -10.79
C VAL A 94 11.39 -43.31 -10.22
N ASN A 95 12.69 -43.47 -9.98
CA ASN A 95 13.24 -44.68 -9.36
C ASN A 95 12.81 -44.83 -7.90
N ALA A 96 12.77 -43.75 -7.13
CA ALA A 96 12.26 -43.77 -5.76
C ALA A 96 10.77 -44.12 -5.70
N ALA A 97 9.97 -43.63 -6.65
CA ALA A 97 8.55 -43.97 -6.75
C ALA A 97 8.31 -45.45 -7.12
N LYS A 98 9.21 -46.06 -7.90
CA LYS A 98 9.11 -47.46 -8.35
C LYS A 98 9.61 -48.47 -7.31
N ASN A 99 10.62 -48.10 -6.51
CA ASN A 99 11.24 -49.00 -5.54
C ASN A 99 10.47 -49.00 -4.21
N LYS A 100 9.69 -50.06 -3.96
CA LYS A 100 8.98 -50.30 -2.70
C LYS A 100 9.86 -50.91 -1.60
N THR A 101 11.13 -51.18 -1.89
CA THR A 101 12.10 -51.88 -1.04
C THR A 101 12.65 -51.02 0.12
N GLY A 102 12.09 -49.83 0.35
CA GLY A 102 12.42 -48.98 1.51
C GLY A 102 13.69 -48.13 1.35
N VAL A 103 14.30 -48.10 0.18
CA VAL A 103 15.45 -47.23 -0.11
C VAL A 103 14.95 -45.83 -0.48
N VAL A 104 15.39 -44.82 0.27
CA VAL A 104 14.92 -43.41 0.17
C VAL A 104 16.05 -42.52 -0.35
N PRO A 105 15.77 -41.53 -1.23
CA PRO A 105 16.77 -40.57 -1.67
C PRO A 105 17.19 -39.61 -0.54
N ILE A 106 18.49 -39.35 -0.43
CA ILE A 106 19.05 -38.31 0.44
C ILE A 106 19.09 -37.01 -0.36
N ILE A 107 18.55 -35.93 0.20
CA ILE A 107 18.51 -34.61 -0.42
C ILE A 107 19.36 -33.67 0.42
N ASP A 108 20.44 -33.15 -0.16
CA ASP A 108 21.35 -32.21 0.50
C ASP A 108 20.92 -30.77 0.24
N PHE A 109 20.83 -29.97 1.31
CA PHE A 109 20.41 -28.55 1.29
C PHE A 109 21.53 -27.58 1.71
N LEU A 110 22.71 -28.12 2.00
CA LEU A 110 23.87 -27.41 2.55
C LEU A 110 24.64 -26.63 1.48
#